data_AF-A0A257X3K6-F1
#
_entry.id   AF-A0A257X3K6-F1
#
_cell.length_a   1.000
_cell.length_b   1.000
_cell.length_c   1.000
_cell.angle_alpha   90.00
_cell.angle_beta   90.00
_cell.angle_gamma   90.00
#
_symmetry.space_group_name_H-M   'P 1'
#
loop_
_entity.id
_entity.type
_entity.pdbx_description
1 polymer ?
#
loop_
_entity_poly.entity_id
_entity_poly.type
_entity_poly.pdbx_seq_one_letter_code
_entity_poly.pdbx_strand_id
1 'polypeptide(L)' 'MKNVFRRQFLRDLGISAGALPFLAGLPSITGAPAPQKKQRLIIMFSPNGTLPNEFWPDQEGADFSFKSILKPLEPFK' A
#
# COMPACT_ATOMS: atom_id res chain seq x y z
N MET A 1 42.17 0.04 -30.49
CA MET A 1 41.89 0.27 -29.05
C MET A 1 41.60 1.74 -28.84
N LYS A 2 40.50 2.10 -28.18
CA LYS A 2 40.14 3.51 -27.96
C LYS A 2 41.07 4.05 -26.86
N ASN A 3 41.97 4.97 -27.19
CA ASN A 3 42.83 5.60 -26.19
C ASN A 3 41.97 6.49 -25.28
N VAL A 4 41.84 6.11 -24.02
CA VAL A 4 41.13 6.90 -23.01
C VAL A 4 42.14 7.87 -22.39
N PHE A 5 41.91 9.17 -22.56
CA PHE A 5 42.75 10.18 -21.92
C PHE A 5 42.53 10.17 -20.40
N ARG A 6 43.61 10.31 -19.62
CA ARG A 6 43.56 10.27 -18.14
C ARG A 6 42.49 11.18 -17.54
N ARG A 7 42.33 12.40 -18.08
CA ARG A 7 41.29 13.36 -17.64
C ARG A 7 39.87 12.86 -17.89
N GLN A 8 39.64 12.18 -19.00
CA GLN A 8 38.35 11.61 -19.34
C GLN A 8 38.03 10.43 -18.41
N PHE A 9 39.01 9.55 -18.18
CA PHE A 9 38.87 8.44 -17.22
C PHE A 9 38.51 8.93 -15.82
N LEU A 10 39.23 9.91 -15.28
CA LEU A 10 38.97 10.46 -13.94
C LEU A 10 37.62 11.15 -13.84
N ARG A 11 37.20 11.87 -14.89
CA ARG A 11 35.88 12.50 -14.97
C ARG A 11 34.77 11.46 -14.96
N ASP A 12 34.86 10.44 -15.80
CA ASP A 12 33.81 9.43 -15.95
C ASP A 12 33.73 8.54 -14.68
N LEU A 13 34.87 8.22 -14.07
CA LEU A 13 34.94 7.53 -12.77
C LEU A 13 34.31 8.37 -11.64
N GLY A 14 34.60 9.68 -11.59
CA GLY A 14 34.03 10.57 -10.59
C GLY A 14 32.52 10.73 -10.72
N ILE A 15 32.00 10.88 -11.94
CA ILE A 15 30.56 10.98 -12.21
C ILE A 15 29.84 9.68 -11.84
N SER A 16 30.40 8.53 -12.20
CA SER A 16 29.81 7.22 -11.90
C SER A 16 29.81 6.91 -10.40
N ALA A 17 30.91 7.17 -9.69
CA ALA A 17 30.99 7.02 -8.24
C ALA A 17 30.02 7.97 -7.51
N GLY A 18 29.86 9.20 -7.99
CA GLY A 18 28.91 10.17 -7.42
C GLY A 18 27.44 9.82 -7.65
N ALA A 19 27.13 9.13 -8.76
CA ALA A 19 25.76 8.69 -9.05
C ALA A 19 25.36 7.39 -8.32
N LEU A 20 26.33 6.62 -7.82
CA LEU A 20 26.09 5.31 -7.22
C LEU A 20 25.12 5.33 -6.01
N PRO A 21 25.19 6.28 -5.05
CA PRO A 21 24.26 6.31 -3.92
C PRO A 21 22.80 6.54 -4.34
N PHE A 22 22.59 7.32 -5.41
CA PHE A 22 21.25 7.61 -5.95
C PHE A 22 20.63 6.40 -6.64
N LEU A 23 21.44 5.55 -7.27
CA LEU A 23 20.99 4.29 -7.87
C LEU A 23 20.80 3.20 -6.81
N ALA A 24 21.72 3.08 -5.85
CA ALA A 24 21.65 2.07 -4.80
C ALA A 24 20.42 2.23 -3.88
N GLY A 25 19.89 3.45 -3.75
CA GLY A 25 18.67 3.73 -3.00
C GLY A 25 17.36 3.42 -3.75
N LEU A 26 17.40 3.06 -5.03
CA LEU A 26 16.19 2.78 -5.81
C LEU A 26 15.66 1.38 -5.49
N PRO A 27 14.39 1.25 -5.04
CA PRO A 27 13.76 -0.06 -4.78
C PRO A 27 13.77 -0.99 -5.99
N SER A 28 13.77 -0.42 -7.20
CA SER A 28 13.80 -1.16 -8.46
C SER A 28 15.11 -1.91 -8.72
N ILE A 29 16.23 -1.45 -8.15
CA ILE A 29 17.56 -2.07 -8.31
C ILE A 29 17.78 -3.16 -7.26
N THR A 30 17.27 -2.97 -6.05
CA THR A 30 17.41 -3.94 -4.95
C THR A 30 16.41 -5.09 -5.04
N GLY A 31 15.49 -5.07 -6.02
CA GLY A 31 14.40 -6.05 -6.13
C GLY A 31 13.42 -5.97 -4.97
N ALA A 32 13.37 -4.83 -4.26
CA ALA A 32 12.45 -4.64 -3.16
C ALA A 32 11.02 -4.75 -3.69
N PRO A 33 10.16 -5.56 -3.04
CA PRO A 33 8.78 -5.68 -3.47
C PRO A 33 8.12 -4.30 -3.44
N ALA A 34 7.34 -4.02 -4.48
CA ALA A 34 6.53 -2.80 -4.52
C ALA A 34 5.74 -2.70 -3.20
N PRO A 35 5.61 -1.49 -2.63
CA PRO A 35 4.90 -1.32 -1.37
C PRO A 35 3.46 -1.86 -1.51
N GLN A 36 3.24 -3.04 -0.96
CA GLN A 36 1.92 -3.68 -0.93
C GLN A 36 1.05 -2.90 0.06
N LYS A 37 -0.23 -2.69 -0.29
CA LYS A 37 -1.19 -2.19 0.71
C LYS A 37 -1.19 -3.16 1.88
N LYS A 38 -1.00 -2.64 3.10
CA LYS A 38 -1.06 -3.46 4.31
C LYS A 38 -2.46 -4.07 4.41
N GLN A 39 -2.55 -5.39 4.31
CA GLN A 39 -3.80 -6.12 4.57
C GLN A 39 -4.15 -5.94 6.06
N ARG A 40 -5.37 -5.49 6.34
CA ARG A 40 -5.88 -5.28 7.71
C ARG A 40 -7.09 -6.18 7.90
N LEU A 41 -7.03 -7.06 8.89
CA LEU A 41 -8.14 -7.92 9.30
C LEU A 41 -8.82 -7.29 10.51
N ILE A 42 -10.13 -7.11 10.44
CA ILE A 42 -10.97 -6.66 11.54
C ILE A 42 -11.96 -7.78 11.85
N ILE A 43 -11.90 -8.31 13.07
CA ILE A 43 -12.85 -9.30 13.57
C ILE A 43 -13.74 -8.59 14.59
N MET A 44 -15.04 -8.50 14.31
CA MET A 44 -16.00 -7.86 15.19
C MET A 44 -16.90 -8.92 15.82
N PHE A 45 -16.98 -8.91 17.15
CA PHE A 45 -17.79 -9.83 17.94
C PHE A 45 -18.79 -9.06 18.79
N SER A 46 -20.05 -9.49 18.78
CA SER A 46 -21.10 -8.96 19.66
C SER A 46 -21.33 -9.90 20.83
N PRO A 47 -20.94 -9.54 22.07
CA PRO A 47 -21.22 -10.35 23.23
C PRO A 47 -22.74 -10.37 23.51
N ASN A 48 -23.26 -11.50 24.00
CA ASN A 48 -24.68 -11.72 24.34
C ASN A 48 -25.67 -11.80 23.16
N GLY A 49 -25.19 -11.89 21.92
CA GLY A 49 -26.04 -11.96 20.72
C GLY A 49 -26.41 -10.57 20.18
N THR A 50 -27.06 -10.53 19.01
CA THR A 50 -27.61 -9.32 18.40
C THR A 50 -29.13 -9.45 18.33
N LEU A 51 -29.86 -8.35 18.13
CA LEU A 51 -31.27 -8.40 17.75
C LEU A 51 -31.33 -8.74 16.25
N PRO A 52 -31.68 -9.98 15.83
CA PRO A 52 -31.51 -10.40 14.44
C PRO A 52 -32.32 -9.55 13.46
N ASN A 53 -33.54 -9.17 13.87
CA ASN A 53 -34.44 -8.32 13.08
C ASN A 53 -33.90 -6.91 12.84
N GLU A 54 -33.00 -6.43 13.70
CA GLU A 54 -32.41 -5.09 13.61
C GLU A 54 -30.95 -5.12 13.12
N PHE A 55 -30.38 -6.31 12.97
CA PHE A 55 -29.01 -6.51 12.48
C PHE A 55 -28.98 -6.76 10.97
N TRP A 56 -29.89 -7.61 10.46
CA TRP A 56 -29.93 -7.93 9.03
C TRP A 56 -30.75 -6.89 8.26
N PRO A 57 -30.27 -6.42 7.09
CA PRO A 57 -31.03 -5.52 6.24
C PRO A 57 -32.24 -6.23 5.63
N ASP A 58 -33.31 -5.47 5.35
CA ASP A 58 -34.52 -6.01 4.71
C ASP A 58 -34.39 -6.14 3.18
N GLN A 59 -33.43 -5.41 2.61
CA GLN A 59 -33.19 -5.34 1.17
C GLN A 59 -31.81 -5.91 0.84
N GLU A 60 -31.74 -6.68 -0.24
CA GLU A 60 -30.51 -7.21 -0.80
C GLU A 60 -29.98 -6.30 -1.91
N GLY A 61 -28.66 -6.33 -2.14
CA GLY A 61 -28.00 -5.55 -3.20
C GLY A 61 -27.18 -4.37 -2.68
N ALA A 62 -26.65 -3.55 -3.58
CA ALA A 62 -25.75 -2.44 -3.23
C ALA A 62 -26.42 -1.35 -2.39
N ASP A 63 -27.74 -1.20 -2.54
CA ASP A 63 -28.51 -0.07 -2.01
C ASP A 63 -29.19 -0.36 -0.67
N PHE A 64 -28.77 -1.42 0.05
CA PHE A 64 -29.36 -1.75 1.35
C PHE A 64 -29.21 -0.62 2.37
N SER A 65 -30.21 -0.39 3.21
CA SER A 65 -30.14 0.60 4.30
C SER A 65 -29.74 -0.07 5.62
N PHE A 66 -28.85 0.56 6.38
CA PHE A 66 -28.56 0.13 7.75
C PHE A 66 -29.76 0.41 8.67
N LYS A 67 -30.04 -0.55 9.56
CA LYS A 67 -31.03 -0.41 10.64
C LYS A 67 -30.43 0.30 11.85
N SER A 68 -31.24 0.56 12.86
CA SER A 68 -30.87 1.40 14.02
C SER A 68 -29.55 0.97 14.69
N ILE A 69 -29.31 -0.34 14.82
CA ILE A 69 -28.11 -0.90 15.47
C ILE A 69 -26.85 -0.65 14.64
N LEU A 70 -26.98 -0.57 13.31
CA LEU A 70 -25.86 -0.39 12.38
C LEU A 70 -25.73 1.04 11.87
N LYS A 71 -26.62 1.97 12.26
CA LYS A 71 -26.51 3.40 11.91
C LYS A 71 -25.13 4.01 12.14
N PRO A 72 -24.43 3.73 13.26
CA PRO A 72 -23.08 4.28 13.47
C PRO A 72 -22.05 3.83 12.43
N LEU A 73 -22.34 2.77 11.66
CA LEU A 73 -21.49 2.25 10.60
C LEU A 73 -21.79 2.85 9.22
N GLU A 74 -22.82 3.68 9.07
CA GLU A 74 -23.13 4.39 7.81
C GLU A 74 -21.92 5.13 7.19
N PRO A 75 -21.04 5.81 7.97
CA PRO A 75 -19.85 6.46 7.40
C PRO A 75 -18.82 5.50 6.77
N PHE A 76 -18.96 4.20 7.01
CA PHE A 76 -18.05 3.15 6.54
C PHE A 76 -18.70 2.18 5.54
N LYS A 77 -19.93 2.47 5.08
CA LYS A 77 -20.62 1.68 4.04
C LYS A 77 -19.91 1.76 2.70
#